data_AF-A0A2V8EG37-F1
#
_entry.id   AF-A0A2V8EG37-F1
#
_cell.length_a   1.000
_cell.length_b   1.000
_cell.length_c   1.000
_cell.angle_alpha   90.00
_cell.angle_beta   90.00
_cell.angle_gamma   90.00
#
_symmetry.space_group_name_H-M   'P 1'
#
loop_
_entity.id
_entity.type
_entity.pdbx_description
1 polymer ?
#
loop_
_entity_poly.entity_id
_entity_poly.type
_entity_poly.pdbx_seq_one_letter_code
_entity_poly.pdbx_strand_id
1 'polypeptide(L)' 'MNKSRPSQQKRQRERQRQERRNEKQAKRLETAAQKANSPTRANGVDPDLEGIKPGPQPLQDWQVEKENPNS' A
#
# COMPACT_ATOMS: atom_id res chain seq x y z
N MET A 1 23.95 29.18 -31.82
CA MET A 1 22.53 28.83 -31.52
C MET A 1 22.53 27.45 -30.86
N ASN A 2 22.09 27.17 -29.61
CA ASN A 2 20.81 27.47 -28.95
C ASN A 2 20.94 27.16 -27.44
N LYS A 3 20.65 28.12 -26.54
CA LYS A 3 20.65 27.93 -25.08
C LYS A 3 19.24 27.89 -24.45
N SER A 4 18.20 27.61 -25.24
CA SER A 4 16.78 27.77 -24.84
C SER A 4 16.14 26.60 -24.06
N ARG A 5 16.86 25.49 -23.84
CA ARG A 5 16.24 24.21 -23.43
C ARG A 5 16.07 23.95 -21.91
N PRO A 6 16.76 24.59 -20.96
CA PRO A 6 16.63 24.21 -19.54
C PRO A 6 15.30 24.65 -18.91
N SER A 7 14.71 25.76 -19.36
CA SER A 7 13.44 26.28 -18.80
C SER A 7 12.22 25.47 -19.21
N GLN A 8 12.20 24.95 -20.45
CA GLN A 8 11.09 24.13 -20.95
C GLN A 8 11.05 22.77 -20.25
N GLN A 9 12.21 22.12 -20.08
CA GLN A 9 12.30 20.84 -19.38
C GLN A 9 11.93 20.99 -17.89
N LYS A 10 12.34 22.09 -17.25
CA LYS A 10 11.93 22.42 -15.88
C LYS A 10 10.40 22.57 -15.77
N ARG A 11 9.77 23.28 -16.72
CA ARG A 11 8.31 23.46 -16.76
C ARG A 11 7.56 22.15 -16.96
N GLN A 12 8.03 21.27 -17.84
CA GLN A 12 7.45 19.94 -18.05
C GLN A 12 7.55 19.07 -16.79
N ARG A 13 8.72 19.05 -16.16
CA ARG A 13 8.92 18.28 -14.91
C ARG A 13 8.03 18.78 -13.79
N GLU A 14 7.84 20.08 -13.68
CA GLU A 14 6.96 20.66 -12.66
C GLU A 14 5.49 20.32 -12.93
N ARG A 15 5.05 20.40 -14.19
CA ARG A 15 3.71 19.95 -14.58
C ARG A 15 3.46 18.49 -14.22
N GLN A 16 4.39 17.59 -14.55
CA GLN A 16 4.27 16.16 -14.20
C GLN A 16 4.20 15.92 -12.69
N ARG A 17 4.91 16.71 -11.88
CA ARG A 17 4.80 16.59 -10.42
C ARG A 17 3.44 17.04 -9.91
N GLN A 18 2.90 18.13 -10.46
CA GLN A 18 1.57 18.62 -10.12
C GLN A 18 0.49 17.62 -10.52
N GLU A 19 0.55 17.09 -11.75
CA GLU A 19 -0.34 16.04 -12.25
C GLU A 19 -0.34 14.80 -11.34
N ARG A 20 0.84 14.25 -11.02
CA ARG A 20 0.94 13.09 -10.11
C ARG A 20 0.41 13.37 -8.70
N ARG A 21 0.59 14.59 -8.18
CA ARG A 21 0.03 14.98 -6.87
C ARG A 21 -1.49 15.02 -6.92
N ASN A 22 -2.04 15.61 -7.98
CA ASN A 22 -3.49 15.69 -8.19
C ASN A 22 -4.10 14.29 -8.36
N GLU A 23 -3.49 13.43 -9.16
CA GLU A 23 -3.91 12.02 -9.33
C GLU A 23 -3.89 11.25 -8.01
N LYS A 24 -2.81 11.39 -7.24
CA LYS A 24 -2.70 10.73 -5.93
C LYS A 24 -3.75 11.23 -4.95
N GLN A 25 -4.06 12.53 -4.98
CA GLN A 25 -5.11 13.11 -4.15
C GLN A 25 -6.50 12.61 -4.59
N ALA A 26 -6.79 12.60 -5.89
CA ALA A 26 -8.04 12.06 -6.42
C ALA A 26 -8.24 10.59 -6.02
N LYS A 27 -7.20 9.75 -6.18
CA LYS A 27 -7.25 8.33 -5.78
C LYS A 27 -7.49 8.14 -4.28
N ARG A 28 -6.90 9.01 -3.44
CA ARG A 28 -7.14 8.98 -1.98
C ARG A 28 -8.59 9.32 -1.65
N LEU A 29 -9.16 10.34 -2.28
CA LEU A 29 -10.55 10.73 -2.09
C LEU A 29 -11.50 9.62 -2.54
N GLU A 30 -11.24 9.02 -3.70
CA GLU A 30 -12.00 7.87 -4.20
C GLU A 30 -11.95 6.71 -3.21
N THR A 31 -10.76 6.31 -2.75
CA THR A 31 -10.60 5.20 -1.80
C THR A 31 -11.30 5.51 -0.46
N ALA A 32 -11.23 6.75 0.01
CA ALA A 32 -11.91 7.18 1.22
C ALA A 32 -13.44 7.13 1.06
N ALA A 33 -13.97 7.58 -0.08
CA ALA A 33 -15.40 7.49 -0.40
C ALA A 33 -15.87 6.03 -0.50
N GLN A 34 -15.11 5.17 -1.19
CA GLN A 34 -15.39 3.74 -1.27
C GLN A 34 -15.42 3.10 0.12
N LYS A 35 -14.45 3.42 0.98
CA LYS A 35 -14.40 2.92 2.36
C LYS A 35 -15.55 3.44 3.22
N ALA A 36 -15.99 4.69 3.04
CA ALA A 36 -17.12 5.26 3.76
C ALA A 36 -18.47 4.65 3.33
N ASN A 37 -18.60 4.29 2.05
CA ASN A 37 -19.81 3.67 1.49
C ASN A 37 -19.83 2.15 1.63
N SER A 38 -18.68 1.51 1.86
CA SER A 38 -18.62 0.07 2.06
C SER A 38 -19.28 -0.29 3.40
N PRO A 39 -20.10 -1.36 3.44
CA PRO A 39 -20.66 -1.83 4.69
C PRO A 39 -19.53 -2.15 5.67
N THR A 40 -19.70 -1.75 6.93
CA THR A 40 -18.76 -2.13 7.99
C THR A 40 -18.76 -3.65 8.10
N ARG A 41 -17.58 -4.27 8.05
CA ARG A 41 -17.44 -5.73 8.19
C ARG A 41 -18.17 -6.19 9.44
N ALA A 42 -19.08 -7.15 9.29
CA ALA A 42 -19.83 -7.69 10.41
C ALA A 42 -18.84 -8.29 11.42
N ASN A 43 -18.93 -7.85 12.68
CA ASN A 43 -18.20 -8.42 13.82
C ASN A 43 -16.66 -8.46 13.69
N GLY A 44 -16.07 -7.64 12.80
CA GLY A 44 -14.63 -7.61 12.59
C GLY A 44 -14.05 -8.85 11.89
N VAL A 45 -14.89 -9.75 11.39
CA VAL A 45 -14.47 -10.94 10.64
C VAL A 45 -14.34 -10.58 9.16
N ASP A 46 -13.28 -11.04 8.50
CA ASP A 46 -13.14 -10.92 7.05
C ASP A 46 -14.02 -12.00 6.38
N PRO A 47 -15.01 -11.65 5.54
CA PRO A 47 -15.82 -12.64 4.82
C PRO A 47 -14.96 -13.62 4.01
N ASP A 48 -13.82 -13.17 3.48
CA ASP A 48 -12.91 -14.03 2.71
C ASP A 48 -12.17 -15.05 3.60
N LEU A 49 -12.13 -14.83 4.92
CA LEU A 49 -11.50 -15.71 5.89
C LEU A 49 -12.53 -16.49 6.73
N GLU A 50 -13.83 -16.25 6.52
CA GLU A 50 -14.87 -16.93 7.27
C GLU A 50 -14.86 -18.43 6.96
N GLY A 51 -14.73 -19.26 8.00
CA GLY A 51 -14.68 -20.72 7.88
C GLY A 51 -13.31 -21.31 7.50
N ILE A 52 -12.28 -20.50 7.26
CA ILE A 52 -10.92 -21.00 7.03
C ILE A 52 -10.28 -21.39 8.37
N LYS A 53 -9.93 -22.67 8.53
CA LYS A 53 -9.13 -23.17 9.65
C LYS A 53 -7.66 -23.26 9.22
N PRO A 54 -6.73 -22.48 9.82
CA PRO A 54 -5.32 -22.62 9.51
C PRO A 54 -4.83 -24.00 9.95
N GLY A 55 -4.02 -24.64 9.10
CA GLY A 55 -3.37 -25.90 9.44
C GLY A 55 -2.20 -25.69 10.41
N PRO A 56 -1.64 -26.79 10.95
CA PRO A 56 -0.41 -26.71 11.75
C PRO A 56 0.73 -26.15 10.89
N GLN A 57 1.23 -24.96 11.24
CA GLN A 57 2.38 -24.34 10.59
C GLN A 57 3.67 -24.79 11.31
N PRO A 58 4.66 -25.35 10.61
CA PRO A 58 5.94 -25.70 11.22
C PRO A 58 6.67 -24.45 11.72
N LEU A 59 7.41 -24.59 12.82
CA LEU A 59 8.27 -23.54 13.34
C LEU A 59 9.35 -23.20 12.31
N GLN A 60 9.63 -21.91 12.17
CA GLN A 60 10.72 -21.41 11.34
C GLN A 60 12.05 -21.51 12.10
N ASP A 61 13.18 -21.60 11.39
CA ASP A 61 14.51 -21.80 11.99
C ASP A 61 14.84 -20.77 13.09
N TRP A 62 14.48 -19.50 12.88
CA TRP A 62 14.69 -18.41 13.86
C TRP A 62 13.82 -18.53 15.13
N GLN A 63 12.76 -19.34 15.12
CA GLN A 63 11.94 -19.63 16.29
C GLN A 63 12.56 -20.74 17.13
N VAL A 64 13.16 -21.74 16.47
CA VAL A 64 13.84 -22.87 17.12
C VAL A 64 15.09 -22.40 17.89
N GLU A 65 15.86 -21.47 17.31
CA GLU A 65 17.03 -20.88 17.96
C GLU A 65 16.71 -20.14 19.27
N LYS A 66 15.52 -19.53 19.39
CA LYS A 66 15.10 -18.82 20.60
C LYS A 66 14.70 -19.75 21.74
N GLU A 67 14.15 -20.92 21.42
CA GLU A 67 13.75 -21.90 22.43
C GLU A 67 14.92 -22.72 22.95
N ASN A 68 16.02 -22.79 22.18
CA ASN A 68 17.22 -23.50 22.57
C ASN A 68 18.44 -22.57 22.61
N PRO A 69 18.54 -21.66 23.60
CA PRO A 69 19.62 -20.68 23.69
C PRO A 69 21.00 -21.29 24.01
N ASN A 70 21.18 -22.61 23.95
CA ASN A 70 22.40 -23.29 24.37
C ASN A 70 22.78 -24.51 23.49
N SER A 71 22.46 -24.49 22.19
CA SER A 71 23.03 -25.46 21.24
C SER A 71 24.21 -24.88 20.46
#